data_AF-A0A7C7ISX7-F1
#
_entry.id   AF-A0A7C7ISX7-F1
#
_cell.length_a   1.000
_cell.length_b   1.000
_cell.length_c   1.000
_cell.angle_alpha   90.00
_cell.angle_beta   90.00
_cell.angle_gamma   90.00
#
_symmetry.space_group_name_H-M   'P 1'
#
loop_
_entity.id
_entity.type
_entity.pdbx_description
1 polymer ?
#
loop_
_entity_poly.entity_id
_entity_poly.type
_entity_poly.pdbx_seq_one_letter_code
_entity_poly.pdbx_strand_id
1 'polypeptide(L)' 'MTSITFHGGVNDIGGNKFLVDDKGTKIFMDFGMSFTDEGKFFSQFMNARA' A
#
# COMPACT_ATOMS: atom_id res chain seq x y z
N MET A 1 -16.94 1.42 18.37
CA MET A 1 -17.34 1.34 16.95
C MET A 1 -16.12 0.88 16.19
N THR A 2 -16.23 -0.21 15.43
CA THR A 2 -15.13 -0.66 14.59
C THR A 2 -14.94 0.33 13.44
N SER A 3 -13.69 0.69 13.12
CA SER A 3 -13.38 1.59 12.02
C SER A 3 -12.23 1.07 11.18
N ILE A 4 -12.25 1.45 9.90
CA ILE A 4 -11.20 1.13 8.94
C ILE A 4 -10.73 2.44 8.32
N THR A 5 -9.42 2.69 8.37
CA THR A 5 -8.79 3.87 7.77
C THR A 5 -7.80 3.43 6.71
N PHE A 6 -7.96 3.96 5.50
CA PHE A 6 -7.05 3.67 4.38
C PHE A 6 -5.92 4.71 4.34
N HIS A 7 -4.69 4.22 4.48
CA HIS A 7 -3.45 5.01 4.46
C HIS A 7 -2.65 4.86 3.16
N GLY A 8 -2.94 3.84 2.35
CA GLY A 8 -2.24 3.58 1.08
C GLY A 8 -3.05 2.65 0.16
N GLY A 9 -2.79 2.70 -1.14
CA GLY A 9 -3.55 1.99 -2.17
C GLY A 9 -4.86 2.67 -2.59
N VAL A 10 -5.11 3.91 -2.15
CA VAL A 10 -6.31 4.68 -2.54
C VAL A 10 -6.06 5.33 -3.89
N ASN A 11 -6.85 4.96 -4.90
CA ASN A 11 -6.68 5.40 -6.28
C ASN A 11 -5.27 5.11 -6.86
N ASP A 12 -4.60 4.07 -6.34
CA ASP A 12 -3.24 3.69 -6.73
C ASP A 12 -3.16 2.15 -6.90
N ILE A 13 -2.20 1.69 -7.70
CA ILE A 13 -1.91 0.28 -7.87
C ILE A 13 -0.81 -0.09 -6.87
N GLY A 14 -1.13 -1.06 -6.01
CA GLY A 14 -0.25 -1.45 -4.90
C GLY A 14 -0.23 -0.40 -3.78
N GLY A 15 0.68 -0.59 -2.81
CA GLY A 15 0.85 0.38 -1.73
C GLY A 15 -0.14 0.25 -0.58
N ASN A 16 -0.99 -0.78 -0.60
CA ASN A 16 -2.05 -1.02 0.37
C ASN A 16 -1.56 -0.94 1.80
N LYS A 17 -2.21 -0.06 2.58
CA LYS A 17 -1.98 0.12 4.01
C LYS A 17 -3.31 0.52 4.61
N PHE A 18 -3.87 -0.30 5.49
CA PHE A 18 -5.10 0.05 6.18
C PHE A 18 -5.04 -0.34 7.66
N LEU A 19 -5.61 0.54 8.47
CA LEU A 19 -5.67 0.42 9.92
C LEU A 19 -7.07 -0.04 10.32
N VAL A 20 -7.15 -1.12 11.07
CA VAL A 20 -8.38 -1.55 11.75
C VAL A 20 -8.27 -1.15 13.21
N ASP A 21 -9.27 -0.41 13.70
CA ASP A 21 -9.43 -0.05 15.10
C ASP A 21 -10.72 -0.66 15.64
N ASP A 22 -10.59 -1.53 16.66
CA ASP A 22 -11.71 -2.01 17.44
C ASP A 22 -11.36 -2.09 18.92
N LYS A 23 -12.22 -1.49 19.76
CA LYS A 23 -12.15 -1.58 21.24
C LYS A 23 -10.79 -1.24 21.84
N GLY A 24 -10.05 -0.29 21.25
CA GLY A 24 -8.73 0.14 21.71
C GLY A 24 -7.58 -0.70 21.18
N THR A 25 -7.85 -1.76 20.41
CA THR A 25 -6.85 -2.53 19.68
C THR A 25 -6.72 -1.98 18.28
N LYS A 26 -5.47 -1.74 17.86
CA LYS A 26 -5.13 -1.26 16.52
C LYS A 26 -4.27 -2.29 15.81
N ILE A 27 -4.67 -2.67 14.60
CA ILE A 27 -3.89 -3.56 13.73
C ILE A 27 -3.67 -2.84 12.40
N PHE A 28 -2.40 -2.64 12.06
CA PHE A 28 -2.00 -2.09 10.77
C PHE A 28 -1.57 -3.25 9.86
N MET A 29 -2.15 -3.32 8.66
CA MET A 29 -2.00 -4.49 7.78
C MET A 29 -1.48 -4.13 6.39
N ASP A 30 -1.01 -5.17 5.70
CA ASP A 30 -0.49 -5.24 4.32
C ASP A 30 0.92 -4.62 4.14
N PHE A 31 1.12 -3.34 4.48
CA PHE A 31 2.42 -2.66 4.27
C PHE A 31 2.97 -2.80 2.83
N GLY A 32 2.08 -2.91 1.85
CA GLY A 32 2.43 -3.04 0.45
C GLY A 32 3.22 -1.83 -0.08
N MET A 33 4.01 -2.07 -1.13
CA MET A 33 4.77 -1.06 -1.86
C MET A 33 3.92 -0.42 -2.96
N SER A 34 3.92 0.92 -3.07
CA SER A 34 3.23 1.64 -4.15
C SER A 34 4.05 1.52 -5.44
N PHE A 35 3.42 1.07 -6.52
CA PHE A 35 4.06 1.01 -7.83
C PHE A 35 4.19 2.39 -8.46
N THR A 36 3.29 3.33 -8.11
CA THR A 36 3.43 4.73 -8.55
C THR A 36 4.65 5.39 -7.92
N ASP A 37 4.90 5.16 -6.63
CA ASP A 37 6.09 5.69 -5.98
C ASP A 37 7.36 4.95 -6.41
N GLU A 38 7.32 3.63 -6.55
CA GLU A 38 8.43 2.85 -7.10
C GLU A 38 8.81 3.34 -8.50
N GLY A 39 7.83 3.54 -9.40
CA GLY A 39 8.07 4.02 -10.76
C GLY A 39 8.68 5.42 -10.84
N LYS A 40 8.51 6.28 -9.81
CA LYS A 40 9.17 7.61 -9.75
C LYS A 40 10.67 7.50 -9.53
N PHE A 41 11.13 6.49 -8.80
CA PHE A 41 12.52 6.36 -8.38
C PHE A 41 13.27 5.19 -9.06
N PHE A 42 12.55 4.21 -9.60
CA PHE A 42 13.08 2.94 -10.12
C PHE A 42 12.66 2.61 -11.55
N SER A 43 12.31 3.61 -12.38
CA SER A 43 11.98 3.32 -13.78
C SER A 43 13.20 2.89 -14.62
N GLN A 44 13.07 1.70 -15.23
CA GLN A 44 13.79 1.14 -16.40
C GLN A 44 15.10 0.33 -16.24
N PHE A 45 15.12 -0.80 -15.50
CA PHE A 45 16.17 -1.83 -15.74
C PHE A 45 15.73 -3.28 -15.89
N MET A 46 14.43 -3.56 -16.07
CA MET A 46 13.99 -4.93 -16.38
C MET A 46 13.00 -4.91 -17.54
N ASN A 47 13.51 -4.76 -18.76
CA ASN A 47 12.80 -5.32 -19.91
C ASN A 47 12.73 -6.84 -19.70
N ALA A 48 11.58 -7.46 -20.00
CA ALA A 48 11.47 -8.90 -20.06
C ALA A 48 12.56 -9.43 -21.02
N ARG A 49 13.33 -10.43 -20.60
CA ARG A 49 14.26 -11.09 -21.52
C ARG A 49 13.42 -11.86 -22.55
N ALA A 50 13.63 -11.56 -23.83
CA ALA A 50 13.10 -12.35 -24.95
C ALA A 50 13.70 -13.77 -24.93
#